data_AF-A0A529XHM2-F1
#
_entry.id   AF-A0A529XHM2-F1
#
_cell.length_a   1.000
_cell.length_b   1.000
_cell.length_c   1.000
_cell.angle_alpha   90.00
_cell.angle_beta   90.00
_cell.angle_gamma   90.00
#
_symmetry.space_group_name_H-M   'P 1'
#
loop_
_entity.id
_entity.type
_entity.pdbx_description
1 polymer ?
#
loop_
_entity_poly.entity_id
_entity_poly.type
_entity_poly.pdbx_seq_one_letter_code
_entity_poly.pdbx_strand_id
1 'polypeptide(L)'
;NKTMRHYRDDEVEALETTAMVIAEMIATGDLARLTRPGLELDLRRPVSFTGLSFNEGVGLGHVVLHEPRIVVTNLFNEDSEEEVRRLQSSLGSLRLSIDDMLERREVAFEGEHREVLEAYRMFANDSGWVRRLEEAIRNGLTAEAAVEKVQSDMRARMLHMTDPYLRER
;
A
#
# COMPACT_ATOMS: atom_id res chain seq x y z
N ASN A 1 -14.70 -5.36 12.63
CA ASN A 1 -14.23 -4.49 13.73
C ASN A 1 -15.33 -3.58 14.26
N LYS A 2 -16.30 -4.13 15.01
CA LYS A 2 -17.36 -3.33 15.68
C LYS A 2 -17.63 -3.81 17.10
N THR A 3 -16.58 -4.28 17.80
CA THR A 3 -16.68 -4.58 19.22
C THR A 3 -15.87 -3.53 19.96
N MET A 4 -16.56 -2.59 20.62
CA MET A 4 -15.90 -1.60 21.48
C MET A 4 -15.25 -2.33 22.65
N ARG A 5 -13.92 -2.32 22.71
CA ARG A 5 -13.17 -2.79 23.87
C ARG A 5 -13.45 -1.80 25.01
N HIS A 6 -13.94 -2.31 26.14
CA HIS A 6 -13.96 -1.53 27.37
C HIS A 6 -12.54 -1.51 27.92
N TYR A 7 -11.89 -0.35 27.85
CA TYR A 7 -10.61 -0.10 28.49
C TYR A 7 -10.80 -0.01 30.00
N ARG A 8 -9.83 -0.54 30.74
CA ARG A 8 -9.78 -0.39 32.20
C ARG A 8 -9.31 1.01 32.57
N ASP A 9 -9.67 1.49 33.76
CA ASP A 9 -9.35 2.86 34.18
C ASP A 9 -7.84 3.16 34.17
N ASP A 10 -6.99 2.17 34.45
CA ASP A 10 -5.53 2.26 34.36
C ASP A 10 -5.02 2.40 32.92
N GLU A 11 -5.65 1.73 31.95
CA GLU A 11 -5.34 1.89 30.53
C GLU A 11 -5.72 3.29 30.02
N VAL A 12 -6.84 3.85 30.51
CA VAL A 12 -7.30 5.20 30.15
C VAL A 12 -6.38 6.25 30.76
N GLU A 13 -6.05 6.16 32.05
CA GLU A 13 -5.14 7.09 32.73
C GLU A 13 -3.75 7.10 32.09
N ALA A 14 -3.23 5.92 31.73
CA ALA A 14 -1.98 5.79 31.01
C ALA A 14 -2.05 6.48 29.63
N LEU A 15 -3.16 6.32 28.91
CA LEU A 15 -3.36 6.96 27.61
C LEU A 15 -3.48 8.49 27.75
N GLU A 16 -4.22 8.98 28.72
CA GLU A 16 -4.37 10.42 29.00
C GLU A 16 -3.03 11.06 29.36
N THR A 17 -2.24 10.42 30.21
CA THR A 17 -0.89 10.87 30.58
C THR A 17 0.01 10.92 29.35
N THR A 18 -0.05 9.88 28.51
CA THR A 18 0.73 9.81 27.27
C THR A 18 0.30 10.92 26.30
N ALA A 19 -1.01 11.15 26.15
CA ALA A 19 -1.57 12.20 25.30
C ALA A 19 -1.17 13.60 25.78
N MET A 20 -1.17 13.85 27.10
CA MET A 20 -0.72 15.11 27.70
C MET A 20 0.75 15.40 27.36
N VAL A 21 1.64 14.40 27.51
CA VAL A 21 3.06 14.55 27.18
C VAL A 21 3.26 14.83 25.69
N ILE A 22 2.51 14.14 24.81
CA ILE A 22 2.55 14.39 23.36
C ILE A 22 2.05 15.82 23.04
N ALA A 23 0.97 16.26 23.66
CA ALA A 23 0.44 17.61 23.46
C ALA A 23 1.44 18.69 23.89
N GLU A 24 2.14 18.49 25.01
CA GLU A 24 3.19 19.38 25.48
C GLU A 24 4.34 19.44 24.45
N MET A 25 4.82 18.29 23.96
CA MET A 25 5.87 18.25 22.94
C MET A 25 5.48 18.95 21.63
N ILE A 26 4.20 18.91 21.26
CA ILE A 26 3.68 19.64 20.09
C ILE A 26 3.66 21.15 20.36
N ALA A 27 3.22 21.56 21.55
CA ALA A 27 3.14 22.96 21.96
C ALA A 27 4.53 23.61 22.06
N THR A 28 5.51 22.92 22.65
CA THR A 28 6.90 23.39 22.77
C THR A 28 7.67 23.35 21.45
N GLY A 29 7.17 22.57 20.47
CA GLY A 29 7.84 22.37 19.18
C GLY A 29 8.99 21.37 19.22
N ASP A 30 9.13 20.60 20.30
CA ASP A 30 10.17 19.57 20.45
C ASP A 30 10.00 18.41 19.45
N LEU A 31 8.82 18.25 18.86
CA LEU A 31 8.59 17.27 17.80
C LEU A 31 9.53 17.47 16.59
N ALA A 32 9.89 18.71 16.27
CA ALA A 32 10.82 19.03 15.18
C ALA A 32 12.28 18.60 15.47
N ARG A 33 12.60 18.29 16.73
CA ARG A 33 13.93 17.81 17.16
C ARG A 33 14.07 16.29 17.04
N LEU A 34 12.95 15.57 16.87
CA LEU A 34 12.92 14.12 16.64
C LEU A 34 13.11 13.75 15.16
N THR A 35 12.92 14.71 14.25
CA THR A 35 13.20 14.53 12.82
C THR A 35 14.71 14.50 12.56
N ARG A 36 15.12 13.69 11.57
CA ARG A 36 16.53 13.54 11.17
C ARG A 36 17.16 14.91 10.84
N PRO A 37 18.44 15.16 11.18
CA PRO A 37 19.12 16.41 10.83
C PRO A 37 19.00 16.69 9.32
N GLY A 38 18.48 17.86 8.96
CA GLY A 38 18.25 18.27 7.56
C GLY A 38 16.79 18.22 7.08
N LEU A 39 15.85 17.71 7.89
CA LEU A 39 14.42 17.74 7.60
C LEU A 39 13.67 18.57 8.66
N GLU A 40 13.88 19.90 8.65
CA GLU A 40 13.01 20.81 9.39
C GLU A 40 11.71 21.02 8.62
N LEU A 41 10.70 20.19 8.92
CA LEU A 41 9.34 20.44 8.47
C LEU A 41 8.77 21.57 9.33
N ASP A 42 8.95 22.83 8.91
CA ASP A 42 8.19 23.95 9.46
C ASP A 42 6.74 23.86 8.98
N LEU A 43 5.96 23.00 9.65
CA LEU A 43 4.54 22.78 9.38
C LEU A 43 3.67 24.00 9.71
N ARG A 44 4.26 25.10 10.20
CA ARG A 44 3.51 26.31 10.61
C ARG A 44 3.29 27.28 9.46
N ARG A 45 3.97 27.12 8.33
CA ARG A 45 3.92 28.08 7.22
C ARG A 45 3.48 27.43 5.91
N PRO A 46 2.65 28.11 5.10
CA PRO A 46 2.36 27.64 3.74
C PRO A 46 3.66 27.60 2.94
N VAL A 47 3.89 26.50 2.24
CA VAL A 47 5.04 26.34 1.35
C VAL A 47 4.55 26.47 -0.09
N SER A 48 5.24 27.30 -0.88
CA SER A 48 4.97 27.48 -2.30
C SER A 48 6.09 26.84 -3.12
N PHE A 49 5.71 26.05 -4.12
CA PHE A 49 6.65 25.39 -5.04
C PHE A 49 6.32 25.78 -6.47
N THR A 50 7.35 25.94 -7.30
CA THR A 50 7.21 26.14 -8.74
C THR A 50 7.44 24.80 -9.44
N GLY A 51 6.49 24.37 -10.28
CA GLY A 51 6.58 23.12 -11.04
C GLY A 51 6.24 23.32 -12.52
N LEU A 52 6.42 22.27 -13.30
CA LEU A 52 5.97 22.23 -14.69
C LEU A 52 4.47 21.89 -14.72
N SER A 53 3.68 22.65 -15.47
CA SER A 53 2.26 22.36 -15.67
C SER A 53 2.06 21.39 -16.81
N PHE A 54 1.32 20.31 -16.56
CA PHE A 54 0.87 19.37 -17.61
C PHE A 54 -0.50 19.73 -18.17
N ASN A 55 -1.35 20.44 -17.41
CA ASN A 55 -2.69 20.86 -17.80
C ASN A 55 -3.02 22.23 -17.18
N GLU A 56 -3.73 23.09 -17.91
CA GLU A 56 -4.15 24.40 -17.42
C GLU A 56 -5.29 24.30 -16.39
N GLY A 57 -5.25 25.13 -15.35
CA GLY A 57 -6.31 25.22 -14.33
C GLY A 57 -5.83 25.65 -12.95
N VAL A 58 -6.77 25.79 -12.02
CA VAL A 58 -6.50 26.02 -10.58
C VAL A 58 -7.20 24.92 -9.78
N GLY A 59 -6.45 24.25 -8.89
CA GLY A 59 -6.98 23.21 -8.01
C GLY A 59 -6.74 23.54 -6.54
N LEU A 60 -7.71 23.20 -5.69
CA LEU A 60 -7.60 23.26 -4.23
C LEU A 60 -7.97 21.88 -3.68
N GLY A 61 -7.16 21.33 -2.79
CA GLY A 61 -7.41 20.01 -2.22
C GLY A 61 -6.34 19.58 -1.22
N HIS A 62 -6.42 18.31 -0.83
CA HIS A 62 -5.43 17.69 0.06
C HIS A 62 -4.32 17.04 -0.76
N VAL A 63 -3.09 17.19 -0.29
CA VAL A 63 -1.93 16.51 -0.88
C VAL A 63 -1.89 15.08 -0.37
N VAL A 64 -1.88 14.12 -1.28
CA VAL A 64 -1.74 12.69 -0.97
C VAL A 64 -0.54 12.13 -1.73
N LEU A 65 0.16 11.18 -1.10
CA LEU A 65 1.24 10.47 -1.78
C LEU A 65 0.62 9.50 -2.79
N HIS A 66 0.95 9.66 -4.08
CA HIS A 66 0.38 8.84 -5.16
C HIS A 66 0.71 7.34 -4.98
N GLU A 67 1.92 7.03 -4.53
CA GLU A 67 2.37 5.66 -4.27
C GLU A 67 2.76 5.48 -2.79
N PRO A 68 1.81 5.13 -1.91
CA PRO A 68 2.15 4.81 -0.55
C PRO A 68 3.04 3.57 -0.52
N ARG A 69 4.22 3.69 0.10
CA ARG A 69 5.12 2.56 0.29
C ARG A 69 4.48 1.56 1.25
N ILE A 70 4.09 0.40 0.74
CA ILE A 70 3.65 -0.71 1.57
C ILE A 70 4.89 -1.28 2.26
N VAL A 71 4.93 -1.19 3.58
CA VAL A 71 6.00 -1.77 4.40
C VAL A 71 5.40 -2.95 5.15
N VAL A 72 5.84 -4.17 4.81
CA VAL A 72 5.43 -5.37 5.52
C VAL A 72 6.22 -5.46 6.82
N THR A 73 5.55 -5.16 7.94
CA THR A 73 6.19 -5.15 9.27
C THR A 73 6.20 -6.52 9.94
N ASN A 74 5.20 -7.36 9.65
CA ASN A 74 5.10 -8.71 10.21
C ASN A 74 5.27 -9.74 9.10
N LEU A 75 6.33 -10.54 9.16
CA LEU A 75 6.69 -11.49 8.11
C LEU A 75 6.14 -12.89 8.35
N PHE A 76 5.98 -13.28 9.61
CA PHE A 76 5.62 -14.64 9.98
C PHE A 76 4.18 -14.72 10.47
N ASN A 77 3.48 -15.77 10.04
CA ASN A 77 2.11 -16.02 10.45
C ASN A 77 2.00 -16.90 11.70
N GLU A 78 0.89 -16.74 12.41
CA GLU A 78 0.51 -17.61 13.54
C GLU A 78 -0.57 -18.62 13.12
N ASP A 79 -1.46 -18.23 12.20
CA ASP A 79 -2.50 -19.08 11.63
C ASP A 79 -2.47 -18.98 10.10
N SER A 80 -1.90 -20.00 9.44
CA SER A 80 -1.81 -20.05 7.98
C SER A 80 -3.17 -20.12 7.29
N GLU A 81 -4.18 -20.74 7.90
CA GLU A 81 -5.52 -20.88 7.30
C GLU A 81 -6.24 -19.53 7.28
N GLU A 82 -6.08 -18.72 8.33
CA GLU A 82 -6.61 -17.36 8.36
C GLU A 82 -5.92 -16.45 7.33
N GLU A 83 -4.60 -16.53 7.21
CA GLU A 83 -3.85 -15.78 6.20
C GLU A 83 -4.27 -16.16 4.76
N VAL A 84 -4.51 -17.46 4.50
CA VAL A 84 -5.01 -17.92 3.19
C VAL A 84 -6.40 -17.35 2.91
N ARG A 85 -7.32 -17.34 3.89
CA ARG A 85 -8.64 -16.71 3.72
C ARG A 85 -8.52 -15.21 3.45
N ARG A 86 -7.62 -14.51 4.15
CA ARG A 86 -7.38 -13.07 3.95
C ARG A 86 -6.84 -12.78 2.54
N LEU A 87 -5.93 -13.62 2.05
CA LEU A 87 -5.42 -13.55 0.68
C LEU A 87 -6.54 -13.74 -0.34
N GLN A 88 -7.35 -14.79 -0.19
CA GLN A 88 -8.44 -15.10 -1.12
C GLN A 88 -9.49 -13.99 -1.18
N SER A 89 -9.86 -13.41 -0.03
CA SER A 89 -10.77 -12.25 0.02
C SER A 89 -10.21 -11.03 -0.70
N SER A 90 -8.91 -10.77 -0.51
CA SER A 90 -8.21 -9.65 -1.16
C SER A 90 -8.13 -9.85 -2.67
N LEU A 91 -7.87 -11.07 -3.11
CA LEU A 91 -7.83 -11.43 -4.53
C LEU A 91 -9.20 -11.30 -5.19
N GLY A 92 -10.28 -11.68 -4.50
CA GLY A 92 -11.64 -11.45 -4.96
C GLY A 92 -11.93 -9.96 -5.15
N SER A 93 -11.52 -9.13 -4.19
CA SER A 93 -11.66 -7.67 -4.27
C SER A 93 -10.85 -7.06 -5.41
N LEU A 94 -9.63 -7.56 -5.65
CA LEU A 94 -8.78 -7.14 -6.77
C LEU A 94 -9.45 -7.44 -8.12
N ARG A 95 -9.99 -8.65 -8.30
CA ARG A 95 -10.66 -9.06 -9.54
C ARG A 95 -11.85 -8.17 -9.85
N LEU A 96 -12.71 -7.91 -8.86
CA LEU A 96 -13.86 -7.01 -9.00
C LEU A 96 -13.44 -5.57 -9.34
N SER A 97 -12.37 -5.08 -8.71
CA SER A 97 -11.83 -3.74 -8.98
C SER A 97 -11.31 -3.62 -10.42
N ILE A 98 -10.60 -4.64 -10.93
CA ILE A 98 -10.13 -4.67 -12.31
C ILE A 98 -11.29 -4.74 -13.29
N ASP A 99 -12.30 -5.57 -13.02
CA ASP A 99 -13.48 -5.68 -13.86
C ASP A 99 -14.23 -4.34 -13.92
N ASP A 100 -14.44 -3.64 -12.79
CA ASP A 100 -15.06 -2.29 -12.77
C ASP A 100 -14.24 -1.28 -13.59
N MET A 101 -12.91 -1.28 -13.46
CA MET A 101 -12.04 -0.39 -14.24
C MET A 101 -12.15 -0.64 -15.75
N LEU A 102 -12.32 -1.89 -16.19
CA LEU A 102 -12.49 -2.26 -17.59
C LEU A 102 -13.89 -1.91 -18.15
N GLU A 103 -14.92 -1.85 -17.28
CA GLU A 103 -16.29 -1.50 -17.66
C GLU A 103 -16.53 0.01 -17.80
N ARG A 104 -15.68 0.85 -17.19
CA ARG A 104 -15.78 2.32 -17.29
C ARG A 104 -15.58 2.79 -18.73
N ARG A 105 -16.54 3.59 -19.23
CA ARG A 105 -16.54 4.11 -20.63
C ARG A 105 -15.28 4.88 -21.04
N GLU A 106 -14.56 5.48 -20.08
CA GLU A 106 -13.30 6.19 -20.34
C GLU A 106 -12.13 5.25 -20.69
N VAL A 107 -12.17 4.00 -20.21
CA VAL A 107 -11.23 2.91 -20.54
C VAL A 107 -11.74 2.08 -21.74
N ALA A 108 -12.98 2.31 -22.17
CA ALA A 108 -13.65 1.56 -23.22
C ALA A 108 -13.24 1.94 -24.66
N PHE A 109 -12.39 2.96 -24.83
CA PHE A 109 -11.73 3.21 -26.11
C PHE A 109 -10.41 2.43 -26.16
N GLU A 110 -10.24 1.61 -27.19
CA GLU A 110 -9.03 0.84 -27.48
C GLU A 110 -7.76 1.68 -27.27
N GLY A 111 -6.78 1.13 -26.56
CA GLY A 111 -5.52 1.81 -26.25
C GLY A 111 -4.66 1.01 -25.28
N GLU A 112 -3.41 1.45 -25.10
CA GLU A 112 -2.39 0.76 -24.28
C GLU A 112 -2.85 0.54 -22.82
N HIS A 113 -3.64 1.46 -22.26
CA HIS A 113 -4.16 1.32 -20.89
C HIS A 113 -5.07 0.11 -20.70
N ARG A 114 -5.88 -0.24 -21.72
CA ARG A 114 -6.74 -1.41 -21.68
C ARG A 114 -5.93 -2.70 -21.73
N GLU A 115 -4.92 -2.76 -22.60
CA GLU A 115 -4.00 -3.91 -22.68
C GLU A 115 -3.30 -4.17 -21.35
N VAL A 116 -2.87 -3.11 -20.66
CA VAL A 116 -2.28 -3.21 -19.32
C VAL A 116 -3.28 -3.80 -18.32
N LEU A 117 -4.51 -3.29 -18.28
CA LEU A 117 -5.55 -3.81 -17.38
C LEU A 117 -5.95 -5.26 -17.70
N GLU A 118 -6.01 -5.63 -18.98
CA GLU A 118 -6.24 -7.01 -19.41
C GLU A 118 -5.11 -7.94 -18.97
N ALA A 119 -3.84 -7.50 -19.06
CA ALA A 119 -2.71 -8.24 -18.53
C ALA A 119 -2.81 -8.42 -17.01
N TYR A 120 -3.15 -7.38 -16.25
CA TYR A 120 -3.39 -7.49 -14.80
C TYR A 120 -4.54 -8.46 -14.48
N ARG A 121 -5.62 -8.46 -15.28
CA ARG A 121 -6.72 -9.40 -15.16
C ARG A 121 -6.27 -10.84 -15.37
N MET A 122 -5.42 -11.09 -16.37
CA MET A 122 -4.85 -12.42 -16.61
C MET A 122 -4.04 -12.91 -15.40
N PHE A 123 -3.17 -12.07 -14.84
CA PHE A 123 -2.41 -12.42 -13.64
C PHE A 123 -3.29 -12.68 -12.42
N ALA A 124 -4.30 -11.84 -12.17
CA ALA A 124 -5.22 -12.03 -11.05
C ALA A 124 -6.03 -13.35 -11.15
N ASN A 125 -6.19 -13.90 -12.35
CA ASN A 125 -6.86 -15.17 -12.62
C ASN A 125 -5.90 -16.35 -12.82
N ASP A 126 -4.59 -16.14 -12.77
CA ASP A 126 -3.58 -17.20 -12.90
C ASP A 126 -3.58 -18.08 -11.63
N SER A 127 -4.09 -19.31 -11.78
CA SER A 127 -4.14 -20.30 -10.70
C SER A 127 -2.76 -20.74 -10.21
N GLY A 128 -1.75 -20.71 -11.08
CA GLY A 128 -0.36 -21.00 -10.71
C GLY A 128 0.26 -19.89 -9.88
N TRP A 129 -0.06 -18.62 -10.17
CA TRP A 129 0.37 -17.49 -9.35
C TRP A 129 -0.28 -17.51 -7.96
N VAL A 130 -1.60 -17.74 -7.90
CA VAL A 130 -2.33 -17.88 -6.63
C VAL A 130 -1.79 -19.04 -5.79
N ARG A 131 -1.52 -20.19 -6.41
CA ARG A 131 -0.94 -21.34 -5.71
C ARG A 131 0.41 -21.03 -5.07
N ARG A 132 1.31 -20.31 -5.77
CA ARG A 132 2.60 -19.91 -5.20
C ARG A 132 2.46 -18.99 -3.97
N LEU A 133 1.46 -18.11 -3.98
CA LEU A 133 1.15 -17.25 -2.83
C LEU A 133 0.65 -18.08 -1.65
N GLU A 134 -0.29 -18.99 -1.88
CA GLU A 134 -0.79 -19.88 -0.83
C GLU A 134 0.31 -20.79 -0.26
N GLU A 135 1.21 -21.32 -1.11
CA GLU A 135 2.36 -22.11 -0.67
C GLU A 135 3.30 -21.28 0.22
N ALA A 136 3.58 -20.03 -0.15
CA ALA A 136 4.40 -19.13 0.67
C ALA A 136 3.77 -18.86 2.05
N ILE A 137 2.45 -18.69 2.10
CA ILE A 137 1.71 -18.55 3.36
C ILE A 137 1.76 -19.83 4.19
N ARG A 138 1.50 -20.99 3.58
CA ARG A 138 1.57 -22.30 4.27
C ARG A 138 2.98 -22.62 4.78
N ASN A 139 4.01 -22.01 4.19
CA ASN A 139 5.40 -22.10 4.66
C ASN A 139 5.72 -21.11 5.80
N GLY A 140 4.71 -20.43 6.36
CA GLY A 140 4.83 -19.60 7.56
C GLY A 140 4.87 -18.10 7.32
N LEU A 141 4.61 -17.61 6.10
CA LEU A 141 4.57 -16.16 5.82
C LEU A 141 3.17 -15.55 6.02
N THR A 142 3.11 -14.29 6.42
CA THR A 142 1.87 -13.50 6.33
C THR A 142 1.46 -13.30 4.87
N ALA A 143 0.18 -13.00 4.62
CA ALA A 143 -0.34 -12.76 3.28
C ALA A 143 0.42 -11.63 2.56
N GLU A 144 0.73 -10.54 3.25
CA GLU A 144 1.46 -9.40 2.71
C GLU A 144 2.91 -9.77 2.37
N ALA A 145 3.59 -10.51 3.26
CA ALA A 145 4.95 -10.99 3.02
C ALA A 145 5.02 -11.99 1.86
N ALA A 146 4.02 -12.87 1.73
CA ALA A 146 3.90 -13.80 0.61
C ALA A 146 3.75 -13.06 -0.73
N VAL A 147 2.90 -12.02 -0.78
CA VAL A 147 2.73 -11.18 -1.97
C VAL A 147 4.04 -10.47 -2.32
N GLU A 148 4.71 -9.83 -1.35
CA GLU A 148 5.98 -9.13 -1.57
C GLU A 148 7.07 -10.09 -2.08
N LYS A 149 7.18 -11.28 -1.47
CA LYS A 149 8.14 -12.31 -1.87
C LYS A 149 7.88 -12.79 -3.30
N VAL A 150 6.66 -13.23 -3.60
CA VAL A 150 6.33 -13.79 -4.92
C VAL A 150 6.46 -12.72 -6.02
N GLN A 151 6.09 -11.48 -5.73
CA GLN A 151 6.30 -10.36 -6.65
C GLN A 151 7.79 -10.10 -6.88
N SER A 152 8.60 -10.09 -5.82
CA SER A 152 10.06 -9.90 -5.93
C SER A 152 10.72 -11.04 -6.71
N ASP A 153 10.33 -12.29 -6.47
CA ASP A 153 10.81 -13.47 -7.21
C ASP A 153 10.39 -13.43 -8.69
N MET A 154 9.22 -12.86 -9.01
CA MET A 154 8.79 -12.65 -10.39
C MET A 154 9.57 -11.53 -11.08
N ARG A 155 9.76 -10.40 -10.38
CA ARG A 155 10.56 -9.27 -10.87
C ARG A 155 12.01 -9.68 -11.14
N ALA A 156 12.61 -10.46 -10.23
CA ALA A 156 13.95 -11.00 -10.42
C ALA A 156 14.03 -11.89 -11.67
N ARG A 157 13.04 -12.76 -11.90
CA ARG A 157 12.99 -13.60 -13.12
C ARG A 157 12.88 -12.77 -14.40
N MET A 158 12.08 -11.71 -14.41
CA MET A 158 11.95 -10.81 -15.56
C MET A 158 13.26 -10.07 -15.85
N LEU A 159 13.98 -9.62 -14.82
CA LEU A 159 15.29 -8.97 -14.97
C LEU A 159 16.36 -9.90 -15.57
N HIS A 160 16.26 -11.20 -15.32
CA HIS A 160 17.17 -12.21 -15.86
C HIS A 160 16.78 -12.70 -17.26
N MET A 161 15.70 -12.19 -17.85
CA MET A 161 15.26 -12.58 -19.18
C MET A 161 16.09 -11.87 -20.26
N THR A 162 16.56 -12.65 -21.25
CA THR A 162 17.53 -12.22 -22.26
C THR A 162 16.95 -11.21 -23.26
N ASP A 163 15.62 -11.17 -23.41
CA ASP A 163 14.92 -10.29 -24.35
C ASP A 163 14.79 -8.85 -23.79
N PRO A 164 15.38 -7.83 -24.44
CA PRO A 164 15.30 -6.44 -24.01
C PRO A 164 13.88 -5.86 -23.99
N TYR A 165 12.99 -6.30 -24.89
CA TYR A 165 11.62 -5.77 -24.99
C TYR A 165 10.76 -6.17 -23.78
N LEU A 166 11.02 -7.35 -23.21
CA LEU A 166 10.32 -7.87 -22.04
C LEU A 166 10.90 -7.35 -20.71
N ARG A 167 11.97 -6.55 -20.75
CA ARG A 167 12.63 -5.98 -19.57
C ARG A 167 12.13 -4.57 -19.21
N GLU A 168 11.62 -3.83 -20.18
CA GLU A 168 11.13 -2.45 -20.01
C GLU A 168 9.65 -2.35 -19.62
N ARG A 169 8.89 -3.46 -19.70
CA ARG A 169 7.49 -3.58 -19.25
C ARG A 169 7.40 -4.32 -17.93
#